data_AF-A0A2Z4V9K0-F1
#
_entry.id   AF-A0A2Z4V9K0-F1
#
_cell.length_a   1.000
_cell.length_b   1.000
_cell.length_c   1.000
_cell.angle_alpha   90.00
_cell.angle_beta   90.00
_cell.angle_gamma   90.00
#
_symmetry.space_group_name_H-M   'P 1'
#
loop_
_entity.id
_entity.type
_entity.pdbx_description
1 polymer ?
#
loop_
_entity_poly.entity_id
_entity_poly.type
_entity_poly.pdbx_seq_one_letter_code
_entity_poly.pdbx_strand_id
1 'polypeptide(L)'
;MRMPSSGRVSAGTSDPSEWWIVNAKSGKCLEVENGWTHNGAPVQQWTCTRGVRHQMWMGAGPGPGGAGIMNLGTTPVRSLCSRAPPG
;
A
#
# COMPACT_ATOMS: atom_id res chain seq x y z
N MET A 1 10.85 38.82 -19.58
CA MET A 1 11.42 38.16 -18.38
C MET A 1 10.40 38.25 -17.24
N ARG A 2 10.22 37.16 -16.48
CA ARG A 2 9.26 36.88 -15.38
C ARG A 2 7.86 36.38 -15.78
N MET A 3 7.73 35.05 -15.80
CA MET A 3 6.48 34.37 -15.38
C MET A 3 6.41 34.39 -13.85
N PRO A 4 5.21 34.47 -13.22
CA PRO A 4 5.06 34.36 -11.78
C PRO A 4 5.42 32.95 -11.29
N SER A 5 5.98 32.89 -10.09
CA SER A 5 6.48 31.69 -9.42
C SER A 5 5.48 30.53 -9.46
N SER A 6 5.94 29.40 -10.02
CA SER A 6 5.29 28.10 -9.95
C SER A 6 4.96 27.74 -8.51
N GLY A 7 3.71 27.98 -8.10
CA GLY A 7 3.13 27.26 -6.99
C GLY A 7 2.98 25.80 -7.41
N ARG A 8 4.00 24.97 -7.15
CA ARG A 8 3.75 23.54 -7.05
C ARG A 8 2.86 23.38 -5.82
N VAL A 9 1.56 23.24 -6.06
CA VAL A 9 0.73 22.50 -5.11
C VAL A 9 1.33 21.10 -5.05
N SER A 10 2.12 20.84 -4.01
CA SER A 10 2.46 19.48 -3.62
C SER A 10 1.10 18.82 -3.39
N ALA A 11 0.68 17.94 -4.30
CA ALA A 11 -0.36 16.98 -3.98
C ALA A 11 0.08 16.36 -2.66
N GLY A 12 -0.66 16.64 -1.59
CA GLY A 12 -0.34 16.11 -0.27
C GLY A 12 -0.17 14.61 -0.47
N THR A 13 1.05 14.13 -0.32
CA THR A 13 1.33 12.71 -0.34
C THR A 13 0.58 12.18 0.87
N SER A 14 -0.62 11.65 0.64
CA SER A 14 -1.28 10.83 1.64
C SER A 14 -0.33 9.67 1.87
N ASP A 15 0.55 9.81 2.86
CA ASP A 15 1.37 8.70 3.30
C ASP A 15 0.41 7.55 3.56
N PRO A 16 0.62 6.39 2.91
CA PRO A 16 -0.27 5.27 3.13
C PRO A 16 -0.16 4.87 4.60
N SER A 17 -1.24 5.05 5.36
CA SER A 17 -1.31 4.50 6.71
C SER A 17 -1.24 2.97 6.62
N GLU A 18 -0.57 2.35 7.58
CA GLU A 18 -0.48 0.90 7.72
C GLU A 18 -1.60 0.38 8.63
N TRP A 19 -2.32 -0.67 8.22
CA TRP A 19 -3.48 -1.18 8.96
C TRP A 19 -3.74 -2.67 8.67
N TRP A 20 -4.53 -3.29 9.56
CA TRP A 20 -5.12 -4.61 9.32
C TRP A 20 -6.47 -4.48 8.62
N ILE A 21 -6.70 -5.32 7.61
CA ILE A 21 -8.03 -5.56 7.06
C ILE A 21 -8.64 -6.72 7.86
N VAL A 22 -9.61 -6.44 8.71
CA VAL A 22 -10.30 -7.47 9.50
C VAL A 22 -11.68 -7.73 8.90
N ASN A 23 -11.98 -9.00 8.62
CA ASN A 23 -13.32 -9.39 8.20
C ASN A 23 -14.30 -9.24 9.38
N ALA A 24 -15.35 -8.44 9.21
CA ALA A 24 -16.30 -8.13 10.27
C ALA A 24 -17.11 -9.35 10.77
N LYS A 25 -17.26 -10.40 9.96
CA LYS A 25 -18.02 -11.60 10.32
C LYS A 25 -17.16 -12.63 11.05
N SER A 26 -15.93 -12.85 10.59
CA SER A 26 -15.05 -13.90 11.11
C SER A 26 -14.06 -13.40 12.16
N GLY A 27 -13.81 -12.09 12.22
CA GLY A 27 -12.74 -11.50 13.03
C GLY A 27 -11.33 -11.84 12.55
N LYS A 28 -11.19 -12.43 11.35
CA LYS A 28 -9.91 -12.83 10.75
C LYS A 28 -9.32 -11.71 9.90
N CYS A 29 -7.99 -11.64 9.87
CA CYS A 29 -7.23 -10.67 9.08
C CYS A 29 -7.03 -11.16 7.64
N LEU A 30 -7.00 -10.22 6.69
CA LEU A 30 -6.56 -10.48 5.32
C LEU A 30 -5.05 -10.73 5.32
N GLU A 31 -4.63 -11.82 4.72
CA GLU A 31 -3.25 -12.32 4.76
C GLU A 31 -2.80 -12.80 3.38
N VAL A 32 -1.54 -12.53 3.00
CA VAL A 32 -0.90 -13.32 1.93
C VAL A 32 -0.42 -14.64 2.51
N GLU A 33 -0.93 -15.75 1.99
CA GLU A 33 -0.70 -17.09 2.51
C GLU A 33 0.79 -17.35 2.74
N ASN A 34 1.14 -17.73 3.98
CA ASN A 34 2.50 -18.02 4.43
C ASN A 34 3.54 -16.91 4.16
N GLY A 35 3.09 -15.69 3.86
CA GLY A 35 3.97 -14.58 3.45
C GLY A 35 4.69 -14.80 2.13
N TRP A 36 4.13 -15.60 1.22
CA TRP A 36 4.72 -15.84 -0.08
C TRP A 36 4.84 -14.56 -0.92
N THR A 37 5.98 -14.41 -1.60
CA THR A 37 6.31 -13.21 -2.38
C THR A 37 6.22 -13.39 -3.89
N HIS A 38 5.85 -14.59 -4.35
CA HIS A 38 5.70 -14.86 -5.77
C HIS A 38 4.38 -14.30 -6.33
N ASN A 39 4.36 -13.99 -7.62
CA ASN A 39 3.15 -13.50 -8.29
C ASN A 39 2.05 -14.55 -8.23
N GLY A 40 0.84 -14.12 -7.88
CA GLY A 40 -0.30 -15.03 -7.72
C GLY A 40 -0.34 -15.76 -6.36
N ALA A 41 0.53 -15.40 -5.41
CA ALA A 41 0.42 -15.89 -4.04
C ALA A 41 -1.02 -15.69 -3.51
N PRO A 42 -1.66 -16.74 -2.97
CA PRO A 42 -3.04 -16.66 -2.51
C PRO A 42 -3.19 -15.65 -1.37
N VAL A 43 -4.33 -14.98 -1.37
CA VAL A 43 -4.77 -14.14 -0.25
C VAL A 43 -5.87 -14.88 0.50
N GLN A 44 -5.71 -15.00 1.81
CA GLN A 44 -6.61 -15.76 2.69
C GLN A 44 -7.09 -14.95 3.89
N GLN A 45 -8.06 -15.50 4.62
CA GLN A 45 -8.45 -15.01 5.93
C GLN A 45 -7.80 -15.87 7.01
N TRP A 46 -6.99 -15.25 7.86
CA TRP A 46 -6.27 -15.95 8.92
C TRP A 46 -6.40 -15.27 10.27
N THR A 47 -6.01 -15.98 11.33
CA THR A 47 -6.00 -15.41 12.67
C THR A 47 -5.08 -14.19 12.71
N CYS A 48 -5.62 -13.05 13.16
CA CYS A 48 -4.86 -11.82 13.30
C CYS A 48 -3.69 -12.01 14.26
N THR A 49 -2.47 -11.81 13.77
CA THR A 49 -1.24 -11.98 14.54
C THR A 49 -0.45 -10.68 14.53
N ARG A 50 -0.16 -10.16 15.72
CA ARG A 50 0.48 -8.86 15.86
C ARG A 50 1.92 -8.88 15.32
N GLY A 51 2.28 -7.89 14.50
CA GLY A 51 3.62 -7.77 13.91
C GLY A 51 3.86 -8.64 12.67
N VAL A 52 2.86 -9.39 12.20
CA VAL A 52 2.99 -10.19 10.98
C VAL A 52 2.79 -9.31 9.75
N ARG A 53 3.89 -9.00 9.05
CA ARG A 53 3.90 -8.06 7.91
C ARG A 53 3.04 -8.52 6.73
N HIS A 54 2.92 -9.83 6.50
CA HIS A 54 2.05 -10.37 5.45
C HIS A 54 0.55 -10.31 5.79
N GLN A 55 0.19 -9.82 6.98
CA GLN A 55 -1.18 -9.43 7.35
C GLN A 55 -1.39 -7.90 7.34
N MET A 56 -0.35 -7.09 7.10
CA MET A 56 -0.43 -5.63 7.13
C MET A 56 -0.52 -5.05 5.73
N TRP A 57 -1.36 -4.02 5.58
CA TRP A 57 -1.70 -3.43 4.30
C TRP A 57 -1.62 -1.91 4.38
N MET A 58 -1.33 -1.29 3.23
CA MET A 58 -1.28 0.16 3.07
C MET A 58 -2.14 0.58 1.87
N GLY A 59 -2.79 1.73 1.98
CA GLY A 59 -3.58 2.31 0.88
C GLY A 59 -2.69 3.05 -0.11
N ALA A 60 -2.58 2.58 -1.34
CA ALA A 60 -2.00 3.35 -2.41
C ALA A 60 -3.00 4.41 -2.86
N GLY A 61 -2.63 5.69 -2.71
CA GLY A 61 -3.41 6.82 -3.21
C GLY A 61 -3.73 6.68 -4.71
N PRO A 62 -4.72 7.43 -5.22
CA PRO A 62 -5.15 7.33 -6.61
C PRO A 62 -3.98 7.63 -7.56
N GLY A 63 -3.52 6.61 -8.28
CA GLY A 63 -2.53 6.73 -9.34
C GLY A 63 -3.14 6.42 -10.72
N PRO A 64 -2.32 6.42 -11.79
CA PRO A 64 -2.77 6.08 -13.15
C PRO A 64 -3.42 4.68 -13.27
N GLY A 65 -3.23 3.80 -12.28
CA GLY A 65 -3.87 2.48 -12.18
C GLY A 65 -5.07 2.41 -11.23
N GLY A 66 -5.57 3.54 -10.73
CA GLY A 66 -6.61 3.60 -9.70
C GLY A 66 -6.07 3.53 -8.27
N ALA A 67 -6.98 3.53 -7.29
CA ALA A 67 -6.63 3.31 -5.89
C ALA A 67 -6.30 1.82 -5.68
N GLY A 68 -5.25 1.54 -4.91
CA GLY A 68 -4.77 0.18 -4.66
C GLY A 68 -4.58 -0.09 -3.17
N ILE A 69 -4.52 -1.38 -2.82
CA ILE A 69 -4.03 -1.83 -1.51
C ILE A 69 -2.77 -2.66 -1.72
N MET A 70 -1.78 -2.47 -0.86
CA MET A 70 -0.48 -3.12 -0.99
C MET A 70 -0.14 -3.85 0.30
N ASN A 71 0.29 -5.11 0.19
CA ASN A 71 0.73 -5.89 1.34
C ASN A 71 2.16 -5.52 1.73
N LEU A 72 2.40 -5.30 3.02
CA LEU A 72 3.72 -4.88 3.53
C LEU A 72 4.72 -6.02 3.69
N GLY A 73 4.25 -7.27 3.73
CA GLY A 73 5.09 -8.46 3.81
C GLY A 73 5.70 -8.85 2.47
N THR A 74 5.06 -8.47 1.36
CA THR A 74 5.49 -8.84 0.00
C THR A 74 6.03 -7.67 -0.82
N THR A 75 5.80 -6.41 -0.40
CA THR A 75 6.40 -5.22 -1.03
C THR A 75 7.61 -4.72 -0.25
N PRO A 76 8.75 -4.42 -0.89
CA PRO A 76 9.78 -3.61 -0.27
C PRO A 76 9.22 -2.19 -0.10
N VAL A 77 9.15 -1.72 1.14
CA VAL A 77 8.49 -0.46 1.58
C VAL A 77 9.18 0.82 1.09
N ARG A 78 9.91 0.78 -0.03
CA ARG A 78 10.90 1.82 -0.36
C ARG A 78 10.81 2.49 -1.72
N SER A 79 9.75 2.32 -2.52
CA SER A 79 9.70 3.06 -3.81
C SER A 79 8.35 3.49 -4.36
N LEU A 80 7.23 3.30 -3.67
CA LEU A 80 5.92 3.58 -4.29
C LEU A 80 5.52 5.07 -4.31
N CYS A 81 6.36 5.97 -3.79
CA CYS A 81 6.12 7.42 -3.83
C CYS A 81 7.27 8.24 -4.45
N SER A 82 8.37 7.63 -4.91
CA SER A 82 9.59 8.38 -5.29
C SER A 82 9.94 8.40 -6.78
N ARG A 83 9.08 7.93 -7.69
CA ARG A 83 9.41 7.96 -9.13
C ARG A 83 8.30 8.58 -9.98
N ALA A 84 8.30 9.91 -10.02
CA ALA A 84 7.77 10.64 -11.17
C ALA A 84 8.60 10.27 -12.43
N PRO A 85 7.99 10.12 -13.62
CA PRO A 85 8.74 9.87 -14.86
C PRO A 85 9.66 11.06 -15.20
N PRO A 86 10.89 10.83 -15.69
CA PRO A 86 11.68 11.91 -16.26
C PRO A 86 11.09 12.33 -17.61
N GLY A 87 11.03 13.65 -17.80
CA GLY A 87 10.80 14.44 -19.02
C GLY A 87 10.41 13.71 -20.29
#